data_AF-A0A948SPJ0-F1
#
_entry.id   AF-A0A948SPJ0-F1
#
_cell.length_a   1.000
_cell.length_b   1.000
_cell.length_c   1.000
_cell.angle_alpha   90.00
_cell.angle_beta   90.00
_cell.angle_gamma   90.00
#
_symmetry.space_group_name_H-M   'P 1'
#
loop_
_entity.id
_entity.type
_entity.pdbx_description
1 polymer ?
#
loop_
_entity_poly.entity_id
_entity_poly.type
_entity_poly.pdbx_seq_one_letter_code
_entity_poly.pdbx_strand_id
1 'polypeptide(L)' 'MEPTPHGHAAVDRCDAAMVAVLRAQSPARRLATLDGMWRSARAFVMAGVRAQHPDWPDERIARETASRMAGSRSGAT' A
#
# COMPACT_ATOMS: atom_id res chain seq x y z
N MET A 1 11.04 9.18 -35.72
CA MET A 1 11.20 8.91 -34.28
C MET A 1 9.85 8.44 -33.80
N GLU A 2 9.66 7.14 -33.74
CA GLU A 2 8.40 6.51 -33.29
C GLU A 2 8.31 6.66 -31.76
N PRO A 3 7.19 7.12 -31.18
CA PRO A 3 7.06 7.24 -29.75
C PRO A 3 6.91 5.84 -29.15
N THR A 4 7.87 5.41 -28.33
CA THR A 4 7.78 4.15 -27.58
C THR A 4 6.54 4.19 -26.66
N PRO A 5 5.63 3.21 -26.76
CA PRO A 5 4.53 3.09 -25.81
C PRO A 5 5.11 2.57 -24.49
N HIS A 6 5.50 3.47 -23.58
CA HIS A 6 5.77 3.10 -22.19
C HIS A 6 4.46 2.88 -21.41
N GLY A 7 3.54 2.12 -22.00
CA GLY A 7 2.48 1.49 -21.24
C GLY A 7 3.00 0.13 -20.81
N HIS A 8 3.44 0.00 -19.56
CA HIS A 8 3.50 -1.34 -18.97
C HIS A 8 2.10 -1.92 -19.14
N ALA A 9 1.97 -2.98 -19.95
CA ALA A 9 0.71 -3.70 -20.08
C ALA A 9 0.17 -3.95 -18.67
N ALA A 10 -1.15 -3.94 -18.48
CA ALA A 10 -1.78 -4.14 -17.18
C ALA A 10 -1.55 -5.57 -16.63
N VAL A 11 -0.30 -5.90 -16.30
CA VAL A 11 0.14 -7.17 -15.73
C VAL A 11 -0.16 -7.23 -14.22
N ASP A 12 -0.57 -6.12 -13.62
CA ASP A 12 -0.99 -6.05 -12.21
C ASP A 12 -2.45 -6.47 -12.01
N ARG A 13 -2.86 -7.56 -12.66
CA ARG A 13 -4.16 -8.18 -12.39
C ARG A 13 -3.93 -9.38 -11.49
N CYS A 14 -4.50 -9.34 -10.29
CA CYS A 14 -4.49 -10.48 -9.39
C CYS A 14 -5.08 -11.72 -10.09
N ASP A 15 -4.42 -12.86 -9.91
CA ASP A 15 -4.91 -14.14 -10.38
C ASP A 15 -6.33 -14.42 -9.84
N ALA A 16 -7.24 -14.84 -10.72
CA ALA A 16 -8.64 -15.03 -10.38
C ALA A 16 -8.85 -16.11 -9.29
N ALA A 17 -8.03 -17.17 -9.28
CA ALA A 17 -8.06 -18.19 -8.24
C ALA A 17 -7.60 -17.61 -6.89
N MET A 18 -6.57 -16.77 -6.89
CA MET A 18 -6.12 -16.08 -5.67
C MET A 18 -7.20 -15.14 -5.13
N VAL A 19 -7.89 -14.40 -6.00
CA VAL A 19 -9.04 -13.55 -5.62
C VAL A 19 -10.16 -14.39 -5.01
N ALA A 20 -10.47 -15.56 -5.58
CA ALA A 20 -11.50 -16.45 -5.05
C ALA A 20 -11.15 -16.97 -3.64
N VAL A 21 -9.89 -17.35 -3.41
CA VAL A 21 -9.39 -17.79 -2.09
C VAL A 21 -9.54 -16.68 -1.05
N LEU A 22 -9.14 -15.45 -1.38
CA LEU A 22 -9.25 -14.31 -0.47
C LEU A 22 -10.72 -13.96 -0.15
N ARG A 23 -11.63 -14.09 -1.14
CA ARG A 23 -13.06 -13.86 -0.95
C ARG A 23 -13.74 -14.94 -0.10
N ALA A 24 -13.22 -16.17 -0.12
CA ALA A 24 -13.75 -17.29 0.66
C ALA A 24 -13.32 -17.26 2.14
N GLN A 25 -12.44 -16.33 2.56
CA GLN A 25 -12.02 -16.25 3.96
C GLN A 25 -13.19 -15.94 4.89
N SER A 26 -13.22 -16.59 6.06
CA SER A 26 -14.16 -16.23 7.12
C SER A 26 -13.95 -14.77 7.55
N PRO A 27 -14.99 -14.09 8.09
CA PRO A 27 -14.85 -12.71 8.53
C PRO A 27 -13.68 -12.47 9.49
N ALA A 28 -13.50 -13.37 10.47
CA ALA A 28 -12.40 -13.30 11.43
C ALA A 28 -11.03 -13.43 10.75
N ARG A 29 -10.87 -14.37 9.82
CA ARG A 29 -9.59 -14.57 9.11
C ARG A 29 -9.31 -13.42 8.15
N ARG A 30 -10.34 -12.87 7.50
CA ARG A 30 -10.23 -11.68 6.66
C ARG A 30 -9.73 -10.47 7.45
N LEU A 31 -10.28 -10.23 8.65
CA LEU A 31 -9.81 -9.15 9.53
C LEU A 31 -8.36 -9.35 9.95
N ALA A 32 -7.97 -10.58 10.35
CA ALA A 32 -6.59 -10.89 10.69
C ALA A 32 -5.63 -10.68 9.50
N THR A 33 -6.04 -11.04 8.29
CA THR A 33 -5.27 -10.77 7.06
C THR A 33 -5.12 -9.27 6.82
N LEU A 34 -6.20 -8.50 6.93
CA LEU A 34 -6.17 -7.05 6.72
C LEU A 34 -5.30 -6.33 7.77
N ASP A 35 -5.37 -6.74 9.04
CA ASP A 35 -4.50 -6.20 10.10
C ASP A 35 -3.01 -6.48 9.80
N GLY A 36 -2.68 -7.70 9.37
CA GLY A 36 -1.33 -8.03 8.93
C GLY A 36 -0.86 -7.18 7.74
N MET A 37 -1.71 -7.02 6.72
CA MET A 37 -1.41 -6.17 5.55
C MET A 37 -1.18 -4.71 5.96
N TRP A 38 -2.03 -4.18 6.85
CA TRP A 38 -1.90 -2.82 7.36
C TRP A 38 -0.54 -2.62 8.06
N ARG A 39 -0.17 -3.55 8.96
CA ARG A 39 1.10 -3.45 9.73
C ARG A 39 2.31 -3.47 8.81
N SER A 40 2.31 -4.35 7.81
CA SER A 40 3.36 -4.41 6.79
C SER A 40 3.43 -3.12 5.98
N ALA A 41 2.29 -2.60 5.52
CA ALA A 41 2.24 -1.34 4.78
C ALA A 41 2.81 -0.17 5.60
N ARG A 42 2.45 -0.03 6.88
CA ARG A 42 3.05 0.99 7.77
C ARG A 42 4.56 0.83 7.86
N ALA A 43 5.06 -0.39 8.04
CA ALA A 43 6.49 -0.64 8.15
C ALA A 43 7.24 -0.18 6.89
N PHE A 44 6.72 -0.51 5.71
CA PHE A 44 7.29 -0.08 4.43
C PHE A 44 7.24 1.43 4.25
N VAL A 45 6.09 2.06 4.51
CA VAL A 45 5.95 3.52 4.41
C VAL A 45 6.92 4.23 5.35
N MET A 46 6.99 3.79 6.61
CA MET A 46 7.88 4.38 7.61
C MET A 46 9.35 4.23 7.23
N ALA A 47 9.77 3.05 6.74
CA ALA A 47 11.12 2.83 6.26
C ALA A 47 11.45 3.74 5.06
N GLY A 48 10.52 3.88 4.12
CA GLY A 48 10.67 4.78 2.99
C GLY A 48 10.75 6.25 3.40
N VAL A 49 9.96 6.70 4.37
CA VAL A 49 10.02 8.07 4.91
C VAL A 49 11.37 8.31 5.58
N ARG A 50 11.86 7.37 6.40
CA ARG A 50 13.20 7.46 7.03
C ARG A 50 14.32 7.54 6.02
N ALA A 51 14.26 6.71 4.98
CA ALA A 51 15.28 6.70 3.93
C ALA A 51 15.33 8.03 3.15
N GLN A 52 14.18 8.68 2.94
CA GLN A 52 14.08 9.98 2.25
C GLN A 52 14.43 11.17 3.14
N HIS A 53 14.25 11.03 4.46
CA HIS A 53 14.43 12.10 5.43
C HIS A 53 15.22 11.63 6.65
N PRO A 54 16.54 11.36 6.51
CA PRO A 54 17.37 10.81 7.58
C PRO A 54 17.50 11.74 8.78
N ASP A 55 17.41 13.06 8.57
CA ASP A 55 17.56 14.07 9.62
C ASP A 55 16.26 14.38 10.38
N TRP A 56 15.14 13.76 9.99
CA TRP A 56 13.88 14.03 10.66
C TRP A 56 13.79 13.32 12.02
N PRO A 57 13.25 14.00 13.04
CA PRO A 57 12.96 13.36 14.32
C PRO A 57 11.84 12.34 14.16
N ASP A 58 11.85 11.31 15.01
CA ASP A 58 10.93 10.17 14.93
C ASP A 58 9.44 10.59 14.99
N GLU A 59 9.10 11.64 15.74
CA GLU A 59 7.70 12.10 15.82
C GLU A 59 7.22 12.65 14.47
N ARG A 60 8.11 13.29 13.69
CA ARG A 60 7.79 13.80 12.37
C ARG A 60 7.64 12.66 11.36
N ILE A 61 8.50 11.66 11.42
CA ILE A 61 8.40 10.43 10.62
C ILE A 61 7.07 9.71 10.92
N ALA A 62 6.69 9.57 12.19
CA ALA A 62 5.46 8.90 12.59
C ALA A 62 4.22 9.62 12.06
N ARG A 63 4.18 10.95 12.16
CA ARG A 63 3.08 11.78 11.64
C ARG A 63 2.96 11.69 10.13
N GLU A 64 4.07 11.76 9.41
CA GLU A 64 4.08 11.64 7.95
C GLU A 64 3.65 10.24 7.49
N THR A 65 4.14 9.20 8.17
CA THR A 65 3.71 7.81 7.94
C THR A 65 2.20 7.68 8.10
N ALA A 66 1.64 8.23 9.19
CA ALA A 66 0.20 8.21 9.43
C ALA A 66 -0.58 8.97 8.34
N SER A 67 -0.09 10.12 7.90
CA SER A 67 -0.68 10.91 6.80
C SER A 67 -0.76 10.10 5.49
N ARG A 68 0.34 9.44 5.11
CA ARG A 68 0.39 8.59 3.91
C ARG A 68 -0.50 7.35 4.02
N MET A 69 -0.54 6.73 5.19
CA MET A 69 -1.37 5.55 5.46
C MET A 69 -2.87 5.87 5.48
N ALA A 70 -3.26 7.09 5.91
CA ALA A 70 -4.64 7.54 5.88
C ALA A 70 -5.15 7.81 4.45
N GLY A 71 -4.24 7.95 3.48
CA GLY A 71 -4.52 8.36 2.11
C GLY A 71 -4.90 9.83 2.04
N SER A 72 -4.30 10.60 1.13
CA SER A 72 -4.94 11.84 0.70
C SER A 72 -6.33 11.47 0.18
N ARG A 73 -7.38 12.11 0.70
CA ARG A 73 -8.74 11.97 0.19
C ARG A 73 -8.73 12.30 -1.32
N SER A 74 -8.69 11.30 -2.19
CA SER A 74 -8.67 11.44 -3.65
C SER A 74 -9.18 10.11 -4.24
N GLY A 75 -10.33 10.02 -4.91
CA GLY A 75 -11.36 10.99 -5.19
C GLY A 75 -12.74 10.33 -5.17
N ALA A 76 -13.68 10.96 -4.48
CA ALA A 76 -15.10 10.85 -4.78
C ALA A 76 -15.45 12.14 -5.54
N THR A 77 -15.31 12.07 -6.86
CA THR A 77 -15.87 13.03 -7.83
C THR A 77 -16.26 12.23 -9.06
#